data_AF-A0A8J9X065-F1
#
_entry.id   AF-A0A8J9X065-F1
#
_cell.length_a   1.000
_cell.length_b   1.000
_cell.length_c   1.000
_cell.angle_alpha   90.00
_cell.angle_beta   90.00
_cell.angle_gamma   90.00
#
_symmetry.space_group_name_H-M   'P 1'
#
loop_
_entity.id
_entity.type
_entity.pdbx_description
1 polymer ?
#
loop_
_entity_poly.entity_id
_entity_poly.type
_entity_poly.pdbx_seq_one_letter_code
_entity_poly.pdbx_strand_id
1 'polypeptide(L)'
;MTPSTTAPAAASHSSKNGTTSSSKTPLQTDVLEERLIDAEYKIWKKNTPFLYDFVMTHSLEWPSLTTQWLPKTHTAGPNATEHSLLIGTHTTGEQNYLMMATCALPKEQPVVPAD
;
A
#
# COMPACT_ATOMS: atom_id res chain seq x y z
N MET A 1 -65.38 -47.13 26.02
CA MET A 1 -65.56 -45.74 25.53
C MET A 1 -64.23 -45.26 25.00
N THR A 2 -64.06 -45.21 23.67
CA THR A 2 -62.97 -44.56 22.91
C THR A 2 -63.31 -43.06 22.69
N PRO A 3 -62.47 -42.14 22.14
CA PRO A 3 -61.38 -42.27 21.13
C PRO A 3 -60.03 -41.62 21.53
N SER A 4 -58.86 -42.06 21.05
CA SER A 4 -58.20 -41.93 19.71
C SER A 4 -57.88 -40.50 19.23
N THR A 5 -56.58 -40.19 19.07
CA THR A 5 -55.89 -39.32 18.06
C THR A 5 -54.39 -39.27 18.41
N THR A 6 -53.50 -40.08 17.81
CA THR A 6 -52.65 -39.86 16.59
C THR A 6 -51.53 -38.82 16.78
N ALA A 7 -50.27 -39.18 17.14
CA ALA A 7 -49.09 -39.59 16.32
C ALA A 7 -48.10 -38.40 16.01
N PRO A 8 -46.83 -38.56 15.58
CA PRO A 8 -45.82 -39.63 15.76
C PRO A 8 -44.35 -39.14 16.02
N ALA A 9 -43.43 -40.11 16.10
CA ALA A 9 -42.10 -40.18 15.43
C ALA A 9 -40.79 -39.67 16.11
N ALA A 10 -39.91 -40.67 16.32
CA ALA A 10 -38.56 -40.80 15.78
C ALA A 10 -37.32 -40.29 16.55
N ALA A 11 -36.53 -41.30 16.95
CA ALA A 11 -35.12 -41.52 16.62
C ALA A 11 -34.03 -40.64 17.27
N SER A 12 -33.25 -41.34 18.09
CA SER A 12 -31.85 -41.10 18.42
C SER A 12 -30.94 -41.00 17.19
N HIS A 13 -29.87 -40.18 17.27
CA HIS A 13 -28.45 -40.59 17.19
C HIS A 13 -27.50 -39.42 16.80
N SER A 14 -26.51 -39.21 17.69
CA SER A 14 -25.13 -38.73 17.52
C SER A 14 -24.76 -37.56 16.59
N SER A 15 -24.14 -36.55 17.24
CA SER A 15 -22.82 -35.97 16.97
C SER A 15 -22.47 -35.45 15.56
N LYS A 16 -22.26 -34.12 15.45
CA LYS A 16 -21.33 -33.52 14.49
C LYS A 16 -20.56 -32.36 15.15
N ASN A 17 -19.27 -32.60 15.39
CA ASN A 17 -18.26 -31.56 15.58
C ASN A 17 -18.19 -30.69 14.32
N GLY A 18 -18.46 -29.41 14.47
CA GLY A 18 -18.24 -28.38 13.45
C GLY A 18 -17.07 -27.49 13.84
N THR A 19 -15.86 -28.04 13.89
CA THR A 19 -14.66 -27.19 13.82
C THR A 19 -14.51 -26.79 12.36
N THR A 20 -15.03 -25.61 12.03
CA THR A 20 -14.87 -24.96 10.73
C THR A 20 -13.40 -24.57 10.56
N SER A 21 -12.57 -25.52 10.13
CA SER A 21 -11.27 -25.24 9.53
C SER A 21 -11.53 -24.48 8.23
N SER A 22 -11.39 -23.16 8.25
CA SER A 22 -11.48 -22.36 7.03
C SER A 22 -10.21 -22.59 6.21
N SER A 23 -10.25 -23.55 5.29
CA SER A 23 -9.28 -23.63 4.21
C SER A 23 -9.48 -22.42 3.30
N LYS A 24 -8.82 -21.30 3.61
CA LYS A 24 -8.80 -20.14 2.72
C LYS A 24 -8.04 -20.54 1.46
N THR A 25 -8.68 -20.42 0.31
CA THR A 25 -8.02 -20.63 -0.99
C THR A 25 -6.99 -19.53 -1.24
N PRO A 26 -5.89 -19.81 -1.98
CA PRO A 26 -4.83 -18.82 -2.24
C PRO A 26 -5.35 -17.48 -2.82
N LEU A 27 -6.37 -17.54 -3.68
CA LEU A 27 -6.98 -16.33 -4.23
C LEU A 27 -7.69 -15.46 -3.18
N GLN A 28 -8.20 -16.05 -2.10
CA GLN A 28 -8.82 -15.29 -1.01
C GLN A 28 -7.78 -14.63 -0.10
N THR A 29 -6.57 -15.20 0.02
CA THR A 29 -5.49 -14.59 0.81
C THR A 29 -4.96 -13.35 0.12
N ASP A 30 -4.70 -13.41 -1.19
CA ASP A 30 -4.13 -12.29 -1.95
C ASP A 30 -5.03 -11.04 -1.92
N VAL A 31 -6.35 -11.24 -2.08
CA VAL A 31 -7.33 -10.14 -2.02
C VAL A 31 -7.43 -9.53 -0.63
N LEU A 32 -7.28 -10.33 0.42
CA LEU A 32 -7.27 -9.82 1.79
C LEU A 32 -5.99 -9.03 2.06
N GLU A 33 -4.84 -9.51 1.59
CA GLU A 33 -3.55 -8.82 1.72
C GLU A 33 -3.55 -7.47 0.99
N GLU A 34 -4.04 -7.41 -0.25
CA GLU A 34 -4.16 -6.16 -1.00
C GLU A 34 -5.05 -5.13 -0.26
N ARG A 35 -6.17 -5.58 0.30
CA ARG A 35 -7.06 -4.72 1.11
C ARG A 35 -6.38 -4.20 2.39
N LEU A 36 -5.54 -5.02 3.01
CA LEU A 36 -4.78 -4.61 4.20
C LEU A 36 -3.71 -3.56 3.82
N ILE A 37 -2.95 -3.80 2.74
CA ILE A 37 -1.97 -2.86 2.21
C ILE A 37 -2.62 -1.51 1.91
N ASP A 38 -3.79 -1.51 1.27
CA ASP A 38 -4.56 -0.30 0.98
C ASP A 38 -5.02 0.44 2.24
N ALA A 39 -5.46 -0.29 3.27
CA ALA A 39 -5.91 0.29 4.54
C ALA A 39 -4.74 0.94 5.29
N GLU A 40 -3.61 0.26 5.37
CA GLU A 40 -2.38 0.75 5.99
C GLU A 40 -1.83 1.97 5.26
N TYR A 41 -1.78 1.93 3.93
CA TYR A 41 -1.35 3.07 3.10
C TYR A 41 -2.23 4.31 3.35
N LYS A 42 -3.56 4.13 3.47
CA LYS A 42 -4.48 5.24 3.78
C LYS A 42 -4.23 5.82 5.16
N ILE A 43 -3.93 5.00 6.17
CA ILE A 43 -3.61 5.46 7.51
C ILE A 43 -2.27 6.21 7.51
N TRP A 44 -1.23 5.64 6.89
CA TRP A 44 0.07 6.29 6.72
C TRP A 44 -0.08 7.65 6.04
N LYS A 45 -0.81 7.72 4.93
CA LYS A 45 -1.04 8.96 4.16
C LYS A 45 -1.76 10.05 4.97
N LYS A 46 -2.69 9.68 5.86
CA LYS A 46 -3.33 10.64 6.77
C LYS A 46 -2.35 11.20 7.81
N ASN A 47 -1.35 10.40 8.20
CA ASN A 47 -0.37 10.78 9.21
C ASN A 47 0.87 11.46 8.64
N THR A 48 1.08 11.50 7.31
CA THR A 48 2.30 12.09 6.72
C THR A 48 2.62 13.52 7.18
N PRO A 49 1.64 14.44 7.40
CA PRO A 49 1.97 15.79 7.87
C PRO A 49 2.58 15.84 9.28
N PHE A 50 2.42 14.77 10.06
CA PHE A 50 3.01 14.65 11.40
C PHE A 50 4.33 13.86 11.39
N LEU A 51 4.62 13.13 10.31
CA LEU A 51 5.75 12.21 10.23
C LEU A 51 6.92 12.73 9.39
N TYR A 52 6.65 13.62 8.42
CA TYR A 52 7.65 14.07 7.47
C TYR A 52 7.50 15.56 7.21
N ASP A 53 8.62 16.27 7.12
CA ASP A 53 8.63 17.68 6.69
C ASP A 53 8.30 17.81 5.19
N PHE A 54 8.64 16.79 4.40
CA PHE A 54 8.38 16.74 2.96
C PHE A 54 8.20 15.30 2.47
N VAL A 55 7.18 15.08 1.63
CA VAL A 55 6.97 13.84 0.89
C VAL A 55 6.57 14.19 -0.54
N MET A 56 7.27 13.61 -1.51
CA MET A 56 6.91 13.68 -2.92
C MET A 56 6.57 12.27 -3.41
N THR A 57 5.54 12.14 -4.24
CA THR A 57 5.17 10.87 -4.85
C THR A 57 5.00 11.08 -6.35
N HIS A 58 5.64 10.20 -7.14
CA HIS A 58 5.54 10.21 -8.58
C HIS A 58 5.39 8.77 -9.08
N SER A 59 4.34 8.50 -9.86
CA SER A 59 4.16 7.21 -10.51
C SER A 59 4.96 7.18 -11.80
N LEU A 60 5.94 6.28 -11.89
CA LEU A 60 6.67 6.03 -13.13
C LEU A 60 5.83 5.18 -14.09
N GLU A 61 6.00 5.39 -15.39
CA GLU A 61 5.37 4.54 -16.42
C GLU A 61 5.87 3.09 -16.32
N TRP A 62 7.18 2.93 -16.19
CA TRP A 62 7.84 1.65 -16.01
C TRP A 62 8.58 1.59 -14.68
N PRO A 63 8.61 0.42 -14.02
CA PRO A 63 9.34 0.27 -12.77
C PRO A 63 10.83 0.54 -12.98
N SER A 64 11.46 1.11 -11.96
CA SER A 64 12.91 1.30 -11.95
C SER A 64 13.56 0.34 -10.96
N LEU A 65 14.58 -0.38 -11.40
CA LEU A 65 15.40 -1.25 -10.55
C LEU A 65 16.63 -0.54 -9.99
N THR A 66 16.80 0.75 -10.28
CA THR A 66 17.92 1.57 -9.81
C THR A 66 17.46 2.99 -9.50
N THR A 67 18.01 3.59 -8.46
CA THR A 67 17.83 5.00 -8.16
C THR A 67 19.10 5.55 -7.55
N GLN A 68 19.57 6.69 -8.06
CA GLN A 68 20.78 7.33 -7.57
C GLN A 68 20.69 8.85 -7.66
N TRP A 69 20.84 9.53 -6.54
CA TRP A 69 21.01 10.99 -6.54
C TRP A 69 22.31 11.38 -7.25
N LEU A 70 22.22 12.41 -8.07
CA LEU A 70 23.41 13.06 -8.63
C LEU A 70 23.90 14.15 -7.66
N PRO A 71 25.23 14.34 -7.55
CA PRO A 71 25.79 15.25 -6.55
C PRO A 71 25.57 16.74 -6.87
N LYS A 72 25.17 17.08 -8.10
CA LYS A 72 24.95 18.46 -8.51
C LYS A 72 23.50 18.85 -8.22
N THR A 73 23.36 19.92 -7.45
CA THR A 73 22.09 20.58 -7.18
C THR A 73 22.12 21.98 -7.76
N HIS A 74 20.96 22.47 -8.20
CA HIS A 74 20.79 23.80 -8.77
C HIS A 74 19.82 24.60 -7.90
N THR A 75 19.99 25.92 -7.85
CA THR A 75 19.02 26.75 -7.12
C THR A 75 17.77 26.94 -7.97
N ALA A 76 16.64 26.43 -7.49
CA ALA A 76 15.33 26.59 -8.13
C ALA A 76 14.58 27.74 -7.45
N GLY A 77 15.05 28.97 -7.68
CA GLY A 77 14.46 30.16 -7.07
C GLY A 77 14.78 30.32 -5.57
N PRO A 78 14.08 31.24 -4.87
CA PRO A 78 14.45 31.65 -3.51
C PRO A 78 14.30 30.51 -2.49
N ASN A 79 13.25 29.70 -2.61
CA ASN A 79 12.84 28.74 -1.56
C ASN A 79 12.95 27.27 -1.97
N ALA A 80 13.56 26.96 -3.13
CA ALA A 80 13.73 25.58 -3.56
C ALA A 80 15.12 25.31 -4.17
N THR A 81 15.49 24.04 -4.14
CA THR A 81 16.69 23.49 -4.80
C THR A 81 16.22 22.43 -5.76
N GLU A 82 16.69 22.48 -7.00
CA GLU A 82 16.52 21.40 -7.97
C GLU A 82 17.58 20.34 -7.74
N HIS A 83 17.14 19.10 -7.60
CA HIS A 83 17.98 17.92 -7.48
C HIS A 83 17.67 16.96 -8.62
N SER A 84 18.68 16.20 -9.03
CA SER A 84 18.55 15.23 -10.11
C SER A 84 18.80 13.81 -9.60
N LEU A 85 18.01 12.86 -10.09
CA LEU A 85 18.17 11.43 -9.87
C LEU A 85 18.37 10.71 -11.19
N LEU A 86 19.25 9.71 -11.19
CA LEU A 86 19.36 8.73 -12.24
C LEU A 86 18.41 7.57 -11.95
N ILE A 87 17.55 7.23 -12.90
CA ILE A 87 16.62 6.10 -12.83
C ILE A 87 16.66 5.32 -14.15
N GLY A 88 16.45 4.02 -14.09
CA GLY A 88 16.28 3.17 -15.28
C GLY A 88 14.83 2.82 -15.54
N THR A 89 14.51 2.30 -16.72
CA THR A 89 13.26 1.57 -16.97
C THR A 89 13.49 0.06 -16.86
N HIS A 90 12.43 -0.68 -16.55
CA HIS A 90 12.38 -2.13 -16.70
C HIS A 90 11.09 -2.51 -17.44
N THR A 91 11.20 -2.57 -18.76
CA THR A 91 10.10 -2.86 -19.70
C THR A 91 10.04 -4.35 -20.07
N THR A 92 8.91 -4.78 -20.65
CA THR A 92 8.74 -6.14 -21.20
C THR A 92 8.65 -6.10 -22.72
N GLY A 93 9.79 -6.27 -23.41
CA GLY A 93 9.84 -6.32 -24.88
C GLY A 93 10.04 -4.98 -25.60
N GLU A 94 9.97 -3.87 -24.87
CA GLU A 94 10.27 -2.51 -25.37
C GLU A 94 11.72 -2.09 -25.06
N GLN A 95 12.22 -1.06 -25.74
CA GLN A 95 13.55 -0.50 -25.45
C GLN A 95 13.62 0.06 -24.02
N ASN A 96 14.70 -0.25 -23.30
CA ASN A 96 14.96 0.33 -21.99
C ASN A 96 15.77 1.62 -22.07
N TYR A 97 15.55 2.52 -21.11
CA TYR A 97 16.17 3.83 -21.03
C TYR A 97 16.85 4.05 -19.68
N LEU A 98 17.94 4.80 -19.72
CA LEU A 98 18.52 5.47 -18.57
C LEU A 98 18.04 6.92 -18.60
N MET A 99 17.39 7.36 -17.54
CA MET A 99 16.71 8.66 -17.47
C MET A 99 17.26 9.48 -16.31
N MET A 100 17.30 10.80 -16.50
CA MET A 100 17.54 11.75 -15.43
C MET A 100 16.21 12.40 -15.04
N ALA A 101 15.74 12.14 -13.84
CA ALA A 101 14.57 12.79 -13.26
C ALA A 101 15.04 14.02 -12.47
N THR A 102 14.32 15.14 -12.59
CA THR A 102 14.56 16.35 -11.78
C THR A 102 13.40 16.58 -10.82
N CYS A 103 13.71 17.04 -9.62
CA CYS A 103 12.71 17.41 -8.63
C CYS A 103 13.13 18.68 -7.89
N ALA A 104 12.15 19.55 -7.62
CA ALA A 104 12.36 20.74 -6.81
C ALA A 104 12.02 20.41 -5.36
N LEU A 105 13.04 20.41 -4.50
CA LEU A 105 12.89 20.23 -3.06
C LEU A 105 12.78 21.59 -2.37
N PRO A 106 11.85 21.78 -1.42
CA PRO A 106 11.80 22.99 -0.61
C PRO A 106 13.07 23.09 0.24
N LYS A 107 13.60 24.31 0.38
CA LYS A 107 14.66 24.58 1.36
C LYS A 107 14.05 24.53 2.76
N GLU A 108 14.78 23.99 3.73
CA GLU A 108 14.38 24.04 5.14
C GLU A 108 14.06 25.49 5.51
N GLN A 109 12.83 25.74 6.00
CA GLN A 109 12.56 27.03 6.63
C GLN A 109 13.42 27.09 7.89
N PRO A 110 14.18 28.18 8.12
CA PRO A 110 14.86 28.35 9.39
C PRO A 110 13.80 28.31 10.49
N VAL A 111 13.92 27.35 11.41
CA VAL A 111 13.07 27.28 12.60
C VAL A 111 13.24 28.61 13.33
N VAL A 112 12.21 29.46 13.27
CA VAL A 112 12.20 30.70 14.04
C VAL A 112 12.17 30.27 15.51
N PRO A 113 13.18 30.62 16.32
CA PRO A 113 13.16 30.28 17.74
C PRO A 113 11.89 30.87 18.36
N ALA A 114 11.14 30.06 19.11
CA ALA A 114 10.04 30.58 19.90
C ALA A 114 10.63 31.39 21.06
N ASP A 115 10.46 32.72 21.02
CA ASP A 115 10.69 33.62 22.15
C ASP A 115 9.62 33.44 23.25
#